data_AF-A0A6P1I949-F1
#
_entry.id   AF-A0A6P1I949-F1
#
_cell.length_a   1.000
_cell.length_b   1.000
_cell.length_c   1.000
_cell.angle_alpha   90.00
_cell.angle_beta   90.00
_cell.angle_gamma   90.00
#
_symmetry.space_group_name_H-M   'P 1'
#
loop_
_entity.id
_entity.type
_entity.pdbx_description
1 polymer ?
#
loop_
_entity_poly.entity_id
_entity_poly.type
_entity_poly.pdbx_seq_one_letter_code
_entity_poly.pdbx_strand_id
1 'polypeptide(L)'
;MTAAALAAKLAQRISGDAPQGRDAALALAVVVAGGLVEGVALGVLQAHGLRRLLPRFDAGRWVVVTTVVAGLGWAGASVPGVLGSDGGDGPPLLVVLAGAVALGAVMGAVLGAVQALVLRGLVRRPGRWVLANVAGWPLAMAVIFVGATTPGSTWSIPAVTALGTVTGLVAGTVLGVITGRFLPGPDEIVQPHDGIPQR
;
A
#
# COMPACT_ATOMS: atom_id res chain seq x y z
N MET A 1 4.58 -6.07 -3.93
CA MET A 1 4.04 -6.42 -5.26
C MET A 1 4.24 -7.89 -5.63
N THR A 2 5.26 -8.60 -5.14
CA THR A 2 5.44 -10.04 -5.46
C THR A 2 4.27 -10.91 -5.03
N ALA A 3 3.80 -10.75 -3.79
CA ALA A 3 2.71 -11.55 -3.24
C ALA A 3 1.38 -11.23 -3.94
N ALA A 4 1.09 -9.96 -4.19
CA ALA A 4 -0.10 -9.55 -4.93
C ALA A 4 -0.06 -10.00 -6.40
N ALA A 5 1.10 -9.97 -7.06
CA ALA A 5 1.24 -10.43 -8.44
C ALA A 5 1.01 -11.95 -8.55
N LEU A 6 1.55 -12.73 -7.62
CA LEU A 6 1.28 -14.16 -7.53
C LEU A 6 -0.20 -14.42 -7.24
N ALA A 7 -0.77 -13.71 -6.26
CA ALA A 7 -2.18 -13.82 -5.89
C ALA A 7 -3.11 -13.51 -7.06
N ALA A 8 -2.83 -12.46 -7.83
CA ALA A 8 -3.61 -12.09 -9.02
C ALA A 8 -3.61 -13.21 -10.08
N LYS A 9 -2.45 -13.84 -10.34
CA LYS A 9 -2.38 -14.97 -11.29
C LYS A 9 -3.08 -16.22 -10.77
N LEU A 10 -3.03 -16.49 -9.46
CA LEU A 10 -3.79 -17.58 -8.85
C LEU A 10 -5.30 -17.33 -8.91
N ALA A 11 -5.73 -16.11 -8.62
CA ALA A 11 -7.12 -15.67 -8.70
C ALA A 11 -7.69 -15.78 -10.13
N GLN A 12 -6.89 -15.41 -11.15
CA GLN A 12 -7.26 -15.61 -12.56
C GLN A 12 -7.47 -17.10 -12.89
N ARG A 13 -6.62 -18.00 -12.38
CA ARG A 13 -6.79 -19.46 -12.57
C ARG A 13 -8.02 -20.03 -11.88
N ILE A 14 -8.38 -19.47 -10.72
CA ILE A 14 -9.58 -19.89 -9.96
C ILE A 14 -10.86 -19.42 -10.66
N SER A 15 -10.85 -18.20 -11.21
CA SER A 15 -12.05 -17.53 -11.74
C SER A 15 -12.48 -18.02 -13.12
N GLY A 16 -11.55 -18.50 -13.95
CA GLY A 16 -11.84 -18.86 -15.35
C GLY A 16 -12.42 -17.69 -16.16
N ASP A 17 -13.19 -17.99 -17.20
CA ASP A 17 -13.78 -16.98 -18.12
C ASP A 17 -15.07 -16.32 -17.59
N ALA A 18 -15.72 -16.89 -16.56
CA ALA A 18 -16.99 -16.39 -16.02
C ALA A 18 -17.10 -16.66 -14.51
N PRO A 19 -16.47 -15.85 -13.63
CA PRO A 19 -16.51 -16.05 -12.19
C PRO A 19 -17.92 -15.89 -11.63
N GLN A 20 -18.45 -16.93 -10.96
CA GLN A 20 -19.76 -16.89 -10.32
C GLN A 20 -19.71 -17.45 -8.89
N GLY A 21 -20.35 -16.74 -7.95
CA GLY A 21 -20.54 -17.19 -6.57
C GLY A 21 -19.24 -17.44 -5.80
N ARG A 22 -18.92 -18.72 -5.59
CA ARG A 22 -17.80 -19.15 -4.73
C ARG A 22 -16.43 -18.82 -5.31
N ASP A 23 -16.27 -18.91 -6.63
CA ASP A 23 -14.96 -18.72 -7.28
C ASP A 23 -14.53 -17.26 -7.24
N ALA A 24 -15.48 -16.33 -7.43
CA ALA A 24 -15.28 -14.90 -7.23
C ALA A 24 -14.84 -14.56 -5.79
N ALA A 25 -15.49 -15.18 -4.79
CA ALA A 25 -15.14 -14.98 -3.39
C ALA A 25 -13.75 -15.53 -3.05
N LEU A 26 -13.39 -16.70 -3.58
CA LEU A 26 -12.06 -17.29 -3.40
C LEU A 26 -10.98 -16.46 -4.09
N ALA A 27 -11.23 -16.00 -5.31
CA ALA A 27 -10.32 -15.11 -6.05
C ALA A 27 -10.07 -13.80 -5.28
N LEU A 28 -11.13 -13.17 -4.79
CA LEU A 28 -11.02 -11.96 -3.96
C LEU A 28 -10.23 -12.23 -2.67
N ALA A 29 -10.51 -13.34 -1.99
CA ALA A 29 -9.78 -13.73 -0.77
C ALA A 29 -8.28 -13.92 -1.04
N VAL A 30 -7.91 -14.55 -2.15
CA VAL A 30 -6.51 -14.74 -2.56
C VAL A 30 -5.82 -13.39 -2.83
N VAL A 31 -6.47 -12.48 -3.58
CA VAL A 31 -5.90 -11.15 -3.86
C VAL A 31 -5.73 -10.34 -2.57
N VAL A 32 -6.73 -10.34 -1.70
CA VAL A 32 -6.65 -9.66 -0.39
C VAL A 32 -5.55 -10.25 0.48
N ALA A 33 -5.37 -11.57 0.49
CA ALA A 33 -4.28 -12.21 1.21
C ALA A 33 -2.91 -11.77 0.70
N GLY A 34 -2.72 -11.68 -0.63
CA GLY A 34 -1.52 -11.11 -1.24
C GLY A 34 -1.29 -9.66 -0.80
N GLY A 35 -2.35 -8.86 -0.78
CA GLY A 35 -2.33 -7.47 -0.30
C GLY A 35 -1.97 -7.31 1.18
N LEU A 36 -2.45 -8.21 2.04
CA LEU A 36 -2.13 -8.22 3.47
C LEU A 36 -0.65 -8.52 3.70
N VAL A 37 -0.07 -9.49 2.97
CA VAL A 37 1.38 -9.79 3.05
C VAL A 37 2.20 -8.55 2.71
N GLU A 38 1.77 -7.77 1.72
CA GLU A 38 2.44 -6.52 1.35
C GLU A 38 2.24 -5.41 2.37
N GLY A 39 1.05 -5.30 2.95
CA GLY A 39 0.77 -4.39 4.06
C GLY A 39 1.65 -4.66 5.28
N VAL A 40 1.86 -5.93 5.63
CA VAL A 40 2.78 -6.33 6.71
C VAL A 40 4.21 -5.95 6.35
N ALA A 41 4.69 -6.30 5.15
CA ALA A 41 6.05 -5.99 4.71
C ALA A 41 6.33 -4.48 4.74
N LEU A 42 5.40 -3.68 4.21
CA LEU A 42 5.49 -2.23 4.24
C LEU A 42 5.49 -1.69 5.68
N GLY A 43 4.56 -2.15 6.51
CA GLY A 43 4.45 -1.73 7.90
C GLY A 43 5.72 -2.03 8.69
N VAL A 44 6.31 -3.22 8.50
CA VAL A 44 7.55 -3.63 9.17
C VAL A 44 8.73 -2.77 8.72
N LEU A 45 8.88 -2.53 7.41
CA LEU A 45 9.97 -1.71 6.88
C LEU A 45 9.88 -0.26 7.36
N GLN A 46 8.69 0.34 7.33
CA GLN A 46 8.47 1.68 7.86
C GLN A 46 8.72 1.75 9.37
N ALA A 47 8.20 0.77 10.12
CA ALA A 47 8.39 0.69 11.57
C ALA A 47 9.88 0.54 11.95
N HIS A 48 10.65 -0.23 11.19
CA HIS A 48 12.09 -0.37 11.40
C HIS A 48 12.83 0.96 11.23
N GLY A 49 12.46 1.75 10.22
CA GLY A 49 13.00 3.10 10.05
C GLY A 49 12.63 4.03 11.21
N LEU A 50 11.36 4.05 11.62
CA LEU A 50 10.85 4.93 12.67
C LEU A 50 11.37 4.58 14.07
N ARG A 51 11.54 3.29 14.39
CA ARG A 51 12.10 2.82 15.68
C ARG A 51 13.49 3.38 15.97
N ARG A 52 14.27 3.68 14.92
CA ARG A 52 15.60 4.28 15.07
C ARG A 52 15.56 5.73 15.54
N LEU A 53 14.44 6.43 15.29
CA LEU A 53 14.25 7.84 15.60
C LEU A 53 13.38 8.06 16.83
N LEU A 54 12.43 7.15 17.10
CA LEU A 54 11.40 7.31 18.12
C LEU A 54 11.50 6.17 19.15
N PRO A 55 12.22 6.36 20.28
CA PRO A 55 12.47 5.28 21.25
C PRO A 55 11.21 4.67 21.88
N ARG A 56 10.12 5.45 21.98
CA ARG A 56 8.83 5.04 22.56
C ARG A 56 7.82 4.55 21.51
N PHE A 57 8.26 4.31 20.28
CA PHE A 57 7.38 3.99 19.17
C PHE A 57 6.84 2.55 19.24
N ASP A 58 5.51 2.44 19.23
CA ASP A 58 4.82 1.16 19.14
C ASP A 58 4.72 0.69 17.69
N ALA A 59 5.74 -0.03 17.27
CA ALA A 59 5.78 -0.65 15.96
C ALA A 59 4.77 -1.79 15.77
N GLY A 60 4.32 -2.45 16.84
CA GLY A 60 3.30 -3.49 16.73
C GLY A 60 2.00 -2.87 16.24
N ARG A 61 1.56 -1.81 16.93
CA ARG A 61 0.40 -1.01 16.51
C ARG A 61 0.58 -0.43 15.11
N TRP A 62 1.78 0.06 14.77
CA TRP A 62 2.08 0.56 13.42
C TRP A 62 1.85 -0.48 12.32
N VAL A 63 2.39 -1.68 12.48
CA VAL A 63 2.26 -2.78 11.52
C VAL A 63 0.79 -3.17 11.38
N VAL A 64 0.06 -3.29 12.50
CA VAL A 64 -1.36 -3.65 12.50
C VAL A 64 -2.18 -2.64 11.73
N VAL A 65 -2.07 -1.34 12.05
CA VAL A 65 -2.89 -0.32 11.36
C VAL A 65 -2.55 -0.23 9.87
N THR A 66 -1.28 -0.37 9.52
CA THR A 66 -0.82 -0.37 8.12
C THR A 66 -1.41 -1.55 7.35
N THR A 67 -1.36 -2.74 7.96
CA THR A 67 -1.88 -3.98 7.37
C THR A 67 -3.38 -3.93 7.17
N VAL A 68 -4.13 -3.44 8.15
CA VAL A 68 -5.60 -3.31 8.06
C VAL A 68 -5.99 -2.35 6.93
N VAL A 69 -5.40 -1.16 6.88
CA VAL A 69 -5.71 -0.18 5.82
C VAL A 69 -5.31 -0.72 4.44
N ALA A 70 -4.17 -1.40 4.32
CA ALA A 70 -3.74 -2.04 3.08
C ALA A 70 -4.73 -3.13 2.64
N GLY A 71 -5.16 -4.01 3.57
CA GLY A 71 -6.14 -5.05 3.29
C GLY A 71 -7.47 -4.50 2.81
N LEU A 72 -7.98 -3.44 3.46
CA LEU A 72 -9.19 -2.75 3.02
C LEU A 72 -9.04 -2.10 1.64
N GLY A 73 -7.88 -1.49 1.37
CA GLY A 73 -7.55 -0.93 0.06
C GLY A 73 -7.55 -1.99 -1.05
N TRP A 74 -6.90 -3.12 -0.81
CA TRP A 74 -6.87 -4.25 -1.74
C TRP A 74 -8.26 -4.86 -1.95
N ALA A 75 -9.04 -5.03 -0.87
CA ALA A 75 -10.41 -5.53 -0.99
C ALA A 75 -11.24 -4.59 -1.87
N GLY A 76 -11.27 -3.29 -1.57
CA GLY A 76 -12.06 -2.29 -2.31
C GLY A 76 -11.63 -2.15 -3.76
N ALA A 77 -10.32 -2.08 -4.03
CA ALA A 77 -9.80 -1.93 -5.39
C ALA A 77 -10.01 -3.19 -6.26
N SER A 78 -10.15 -4.37 -5.65
CA SER A 78 -10.34 -5.63 -6.38
C SER A 78 -11.80 -5.92 -6.73
N VAL A 79 -12.78 -5.26 -6.06
CA VAL A 79 -14.21 -5.49 -6.32
C VAL A 79 -14.60 -5.28 -7.78
N PRO A 80 -14.23 -4.16 -8.46
CA PRO A 80 -14.65 -3.94 -9.84
C PRO A 80 -14.11 -4.99 -10.80
N GLY A 81 -12.88 -5.46 -10.59
CA GLY A 81 -12.25 -6.48 -11.45
C GLY A 81 -12.79 -7.90 -11.25
N VAL A 82 -13.42 -8.18 -10.10
CA VAL A 82 -14.06 -9.49 -9.83
C VAL A 82 -15.52 -9.49 -10.29
N LEU A 83 -16.21 -8.35 -10.22
CA LEU A 83 -17.63 -8.22 -10.58
C LEU A 83 -17.87 -7.74 -12.01
N GLY A 84 -16.85 -7.18 -12.68
CA GLY A 84 -16.95 -6.70 -14.04
C GLY A 84 -16.97 -7.85 -15.06
N SER A 85 -17.90 -7.80 -16.00
CA SER A 85 -17.90 -8.66 -17.19
C SER A 85 -17.09 -7.97 -18.30
N ASP A 86 -15.82 -8.35 -18.48
CA ASP A 86 -14.95 -7.75 -19.49
C ASP A 86 -15.32 -8.27 -20.89
N GLY A 87 -16.15 -7.51 -21.60
CA GLY A 87 -16.57 -7.77 -22.98
C GLY A 87 -15.99 -6.80 -24.03
N GLY A 88 -14.95 -6.02 -23.70
CA GLY A 88 -14.38 -5.02 -24.62
C GLY A 88 -12.91 -4.72 -24.37
N ASP A 89 -12.30 -3.95 -25.28
CA ASP A 89 -10.93 -3.43 -25.11
C ASP A 89 -10.84 -2.65 -23.81
N GLY A 90 -9.86 -2.99 -22.97
CA GLY A 90 -9.67 -2.38 -21.65
C GLY A 90 -9.49 -0.85 -21.73
N PRO A 91 -9.69 -0.14 -20.61
CA PRO A 91 -9.58 1.31 -20.58
C PRO A 91 -8.18 1.79 -21.04
N PRO A 92 -8.08 2.96 -21.70
CA PRO A 92 -6.80 3.51 -22.12
C PRO A 92 -5.82 3.62 -20.95
N LEU A 93 -4.53 3.37 -21.19
CA LEU A 93 -3.49 3.42 -20.15
C LEU A 93 -3.52 4.73 -19.36
N LEU A 94 -3.78 5.86 -20.01
CA LEU A 94 -3.87 7.15 -19.34
C LEU A 94 -5.00 7.20 -18.30
N VAL A 95 -6.16 6.59 -18.60
CA VAL A 95 -7.29 6.51 -17.67
C VAL A 95 -6.93 5.61 -16.48
N VAL A 96 -6.27 4.48 -16.74
CA VAL A 96 -5.77 3.59 -15.70
C VAL A 96 -4.79 4.32 -14.77
N LEU A 97 -3.84 5.06 -15.33
CA LEU A 97 -2.85 5.80 -14.55
C LEU A 97 -3.47 6.97 -13.78
N ALA A 98 -4.44 7.68 -14.36
CA ALA A 98 -5.19 8.72 -13.66
C ALA A 98 -5.95 8.12 -12.46
N GLY A 99 -6.60 6.97 -12.66
CA GLY A 99 -7.27 6.21 -11.59
C GLY A 99 -6.28 5.75 -10.51
N ALA A 100 -5.11 5.25 -10.90
CA ALA A 100 -4.05 4.83 -9.98
C ALA A 100 -3.54 5.99 -9.12
N VAL A 101 -3.30 7.15 -9.73
CA VAL A 101 -2.87 8.38 -9.03
C VAL A 101 -3.94 8.84 -8.04
N ALA A 102 -5.21 8.88 -8.46
CA ALA A 102 -6.32 9.27 -7.59
C ALA A 102 -6.49 8.28 -6.42
N LEU A 103 -6.47 6.98 -6.70
CA LEU A 103 -6.53 5.93 -5.68
C LEU A 103 -5.36 6.04 -4.70
N GLY A 104 -4.15 6.25 -5.21
CA GLY A 104 -2.96 6.46 -4.39
C GLY A 104 -3.06 7.69 -3.49
N ALA A 105 -3.63 8.79 -3.98
CA ALA A 105 -3.83 10.00 -3.18
C ALA A 105 -4.83 9.74 -2.04
N VAL A 106 -5.96 9.10 -2.34
CA VAL A 106 -7.01 8.78 -1.35
C VAL A 106 -6.48 7.79 -0.32
N MET A 107 -5.94 6.66 -0.76
CA MET A 107 -5.44 5.63 0.13
C MET A 107 -4.22 6.10 0.92
N GLY A 108 -3.37 6.92 0.31
CA GLY A 108 -2.25 7.58 0.99
C GLY A 108 -2.72 8.53 2.08
N ALA A 109 -3.75 9.34 1.83
CA ALA A 109 -4.35 10.20 2.85
C ALA A 109 -4.91 9.38 4.02
N VAL A 110 -5.67 8.32 3.73
CA VAL A 110 -6.26 7.44 4.75
C VAL A 110 -5.18 6.76 5.57
N LEU A 111 -4.22 6.11 4.92
CA LEU A 111 -3.13 5.41 5.60
C LEU A 111 -2.29 6.38 6.43
N GLY A 112 -1.90 7.50 5.83
CA GLY A 112 -1.13 8.54 6.50
C GLY A 112 -1.86 9.10 7.72
N ALA A 113 -3.17 9.33 7.64
CA ALA A 113 -3.98 9.81 8.75
C ALA A 113 -4.04 8.79 9.89
N VAL A 114 -4.29 7.52 9.60
CA VAL A 114 -4.33 6.46 10.61
C VAL A 114 -2.96 6.26 11.27
N GLN A 115 -1.89 6.25 10.49
CA GLN A 115 -0.51 6.17 10.99
C GLN A 115 -0.12 7.41 11.82
N ALA A 116 -0.58 8.60 11.43
CA ALA A 116 -0.36 9.82 12.20
C ALA A 116 -0.99 9.75 13.60
N LEU A 117 -2.08 8.99 13.79
CA LEU A 117 -2.63 8.72 15.13
C LEU A 117 -1.65 7.96 16.03
N VAL A 118 -0.84 7.06 15.46
CA VAL A 118 0.19 6.31 16.20
C VAL A 118 1.38 7.22 16.55
N LEU A 119 1.65 8.25 15.73
CA LEU A 119 2.70 9.25 15.99
C LEU A 119 2.26 10.36 16.95
N ARG A 120 0.96 10.47 17.26
CA ARG A 120 0.47 11.50 18.19
C ARG A 120 1.14 11.33 19.55
N GLY A 121 1.68 12.44 20.07
CA GLY A 121 2.40 12.46 21.35
C GLY A 121 3.86 12.00 21.26
N LEU A 122 4.31 11.46 20.12
CA LEU A 122 5.73 11.15 19.87
C LEU A 122 6.43 12.27 19.09
N VAL A 123 5.68 12.97 18.24
CA VAL A 123 6.17 14.08 17.42
C VAL A 123 5.24 15.29 17.52
N ARG A 124 5.80 16.49 17.39
CA ARG A 124 5.06 17.76 17.44
C ARG A 124 4.09 17.93 16.27
N ARG A 125 4.43 17.41 15.08
CA ARG A 125 3.67 17.61 13.84
C ARG A 125 3.34 16.29 13.14
N PRO A 126 2.46 15.44 13.72
CA PRO A 126 2.11 14.15 13.12
C PRO A 126 1.43 14.30 11.75
N GLY A 127 0.79 15.45 11.49
CA GLY A 127 0.19 15.77 10.19
C GLY A 127 1.17 15.79 9.00
N ARG A 128 2.48 16.03 9.24
CA ARG A 128 3.50 15.96 8.17
C ARG A 128 3.58 14.55 7.56
N TRP A 129 3.29 13.52 8.36
CA TRP A 129 3.25 12.14 7.90
C TRP A 129 2.11 11.87 6.91
N VAL A 130 0.98 12.57 7.06
CA VAL A 130 -0.14 12.51 6.11
C VAL A 130 0.30 13.07 4.76
N LEU A 131 0.93 14.25 4.75
CA LEU A 131 1.46 14.86 3.53
C LEU A 131 2.49 13.96 2.83
N ALA A 132 3.35 13.31 3.61
CA ALA A 132 4.34 12.36 3.09
C ALA A 132 3.67 11.20 2.31
N ASN A 133 2.59 10.64 2.87
CA ASN A 133 1.84 9.56 2.23
C ASN A 133 1.04 10.07 1.02
N VAL A 134 0.40 11.23 1.12
CA VAL A 134 -0.34 11.84 -0.01
C VAL A 134 0.58 12.16 -1.17
N ALA A 135 1.84 12.55 -0.92
CA ALA A 135 2.82 12.80 -1.97
C ALA A 135 3.42 11.49 -2.54
N GLY A 136 3.66 10.49 -1.69
CA GLY A 136 4.36 9.27 -2.08
C GLY A 136 3.48 8.24 -2.78
N TRP A 137 2.27 8.01 -2.28
CA TRP A 137 1.40 6.94 -2.78
C TRP A 137 0.88 7.11 -4.21
N PRO A 138 0.54 8.31 -4.71
CA PRO A 138 0.14 8.47 -6.11
C PRO A 138 1.22 7.99 -7.07
N LEU A 139 2.48 8.31 -6.77
CA LEU A 139 3.63 7.91 -7.59
C LEU A 139 3.90 6.40 -7.47
N ALA A 140 3.83 5.85 -6.26
CA ALA A 140 3.95 4.41 -6.04
C ALA A 140 2.83 3.63 -6.77
N MET A 141 1.59 4.13 -6.71
CA MET A 141 0.45 3.52 -7.42
C MET A 141 0.60 3.59 -8.93
N ALA A 142 1.07 4.71 -9.49
CA ALA A 142 1.36 4.78 -10.92
C ALA A 142 2.37 3.69 -11.34
N VAL A 143 3.47 3.51 -10.59
CA VAL A 143 4.46 2.45 -10.85
C VAL A 143 3.83 1.05 -10.73
N ILE A 144 3.05 0.83 -9.66
CA ILE A 144 2.36 -0.45 -9.42
C ILE A 144 1.42 -0.79 -10.57
N PHE A 145 0.61 0.15 -11.03
CA PHE A 145 -0.34 -0.08 -12.10
C PHE A 145 0.35 -0.31 -13.44
N VAL A 146 1.42 0.42 -13.76
CA VAL A 146 2.25 0.10 -14.96
C VAL A 146 2.72 -1.35 -14.91
N GLY A 147 3.30 -1.78 -13.79
CA GLY A 147 3.77 -3.16 -13.64
C GLY A 147 2.65 -4.20 -13.63
N ALA A 148 1.48 -3.86 -13.09
CA ALA A 148 0.32 -4.76 -13.00
C ALA A 148 -0.41 -4.92 -14.34
N THR A 149 -0.45 -3.89 -15.19
CA THR A 149 -1.12 -3.93 -16.49
C THR A 149 -0.20 -4.38 -17.64
N THR A 150 1.10 -4.48 -17.40
CA THR A 150 2.06 -4.93 -18.43
C THR A 150 1.91 -6.41 -18.81
N PRO A 151 1.72 -7.36 -17.88
CA PRO A 151 1.59 -8.77 -18.23
C PRO A 151 0.31 -9.07 -19.02
N GLY A 152 0.46 -9.74 -20.15
CA GLY A 152 -0.65 -10.33 -20.89
C GLY A 152 -1.18 -11.63 -20.26
N SER A 153 -2.28 -12.15 -20.80
CA SER A 153 -2.87 -13.43 -20.39
C SER A 153 -1.91 -14.62 -20.56
N THR A 154 -1.05 -14.57 -21.59
CA THR A 154 -0.09 -15.62 -21.94
C THR A 154 1.17 -15.65 -21.06
N TRP A 155 1.38 -14.66 -20.20
CA TRP A 155 2.58 -14.59 -19.35
C TRP A 155 2.56 -15.67 -18.27
N SER A 156 3.70 -16.34 -18.09
CA SER A 156 3.89 -17.37 -17.07
C SER A 156 3.89 -16.79 -15.64
N ILE A 157 3.53 -17.61 -14.65
CA ILE A 157 3.55 -17.21 -13.23
C ILE A 157 4.93 -16.70 -12.79
N PRO A 158 6.06 -17.36 -13.13
CA PRO A 158 7.39 -16.86 -12.75
C PRO A 158 7.68 -15.49 -13.36
N ALA A 159 7.31 -15.23 -14.61
CA ALA A 159 7.54 -13.95 -15.27
C ALA A 159 6.74 -12.82 -14.60
N VAL A 160 5.46 -13.05 -14.30
CA VAL A 160 4.62 -12.07 -13.59
C VAL A 160 5.09 -11.83 -12.17
N THR A 161 5.51 -12.88 -11.46
CA THR A 161 6.09 -12.77 -10.11
C THR A 161 7.40 -11.98 -10.13
N ALA A 162 8.26 -12.19 -11.12
CA ALA A 162 9.51 -11.45 -11.29
C ALA A 162 9.25 -9.97 -11.57
N LEU A 163 8.37 -9.66 -12.53
CA LEU A 163 7.98 -8.27 -12.82
C LEU A 163 7.33 -7.61 -11.60
N GLY A 164 6.44 -8.32 -10.91
CA GLY A 164 5.83 -7.84 -9.66
C GLY A 164 6.89 -7.53 -8.60
N THR A 165 7.94 -8.35 -8.49
CA THR A 165 9.06 -8.08 -7.57
C THR A 165 9.79 -6.79 -7.93
N VAL A 166 10.19 -6.62 -9.20
CA VAL A 166 10.86 -5.40 -9.67
C VAL A 166 9.98 -4.17 -9.46
N THR A 167 8.71 -4.26 -9.84
CA THR A 167 7.72 -3.19 -9.66
C THR A 167 7.59 -2.80 -8.19
N GLY A 168 7.53 -3.80 -7.30
CA GLY A 168 7.45 -3.58 -5.85
C GLY A 168 8.68 -2.91 -5.28
N LEU A 169 9.87 -3.29 -5.75
CA LEU A 169 11.11 -2.65 -5.34
C LEU A 169 11.12 -1.18 -5.78
N VAL A 170 10.80 -0.88 -7.04
CA VAL A 170 10.76 0.50 -7.55
C VAL A 170 9.72 1.34 -6.79
N ALA A 171 8.48 0.84 -6.67
CA ALA A 171 7.42 1.55 -5.96
C ALA A 171 7.77 1.76 -4.47
N GLY A 172 8.32 0.74 -3.82
CA GLY A 172 8.78 0.81 -2.43
C GLY A 172 9.93 1.81 -2.23
N THR A 173 10.89 1.87 -3.16
CA THR A 173 11.97 2.86 -3.14
C THR A 173 11.43 4.27 -3.33
N VAL A 174 10.54 4.50 -4.29
CA VAL A 174 9.89 5.81 -4.51
C VAL A 174 9.18 6.26 -3.22
N LEU A 175 8.36 5.38 -2.65
CA LEU A 175 7.63 5.67 -1.42
C LEU A 175 8.58 5.93 -0.24
N GLY A 176 9.61 5.12 -0.08
CA GLY A 176 10.62 5.24 0.97
C GLY A 176 11.42 6.55 0.87
N VAL A 177 11.86 6.92 -0.33
CA VAL A 177 12.59 8.18 -0.57
C VAL A 177 11.71 9.39 -0.26
N ILE A 178 10.44 9.37 -0.66
CA ILE A 178 9.52 10.46 -0.40
C ILE A 178 9.21 10.54 1.09
N THR A 179 8.74 9.46 1.70
CA THR A 179 8.38 9.44 3.13
C THR A 179 9.57 9.73 4.04
N GLY A 180 10.78 9.30 3.66
CA GLY A 180 12.03 9.60 4.37
C GLY A 180 12.33 11.09 4.49
N ARG A 181 11.97 11.91 3.48
CA ARG A 181 12.15 13.38 3.53
C ARG A 181 11.22 14.08 4.51
N PHE A 182 10.19 13.40 5.01
CA PHE A 182 9.22 13.92 5.96
C PHE A 182 9.42 13.34 7.37
N LEU A 183 10.51 12.61 7.62
CA LEU A 183 10.85 12.15 8.96
C LEU A 183 11.05 13.33 9.92
N PRO A 184 10.63 13.20 11.19
CA PRO A 184 10.78 14.24 12.19
C PRO A 184 12.25 14.54 12.45
N GLY A 185 12.60 15.83 12.52
CA GLY A 185 13.90 16.26 13.02
C GLY A 185 14.02 16.12 14.54
N PRO A 186 15.23 16.24 15.12
CA PRO A 186 15.45 16.13 16.57
C PRO A 186 14.54 17.07 17.38
N ASP A 187 14.34 18.31 16.90
CA ASP A 187 13.54 19.34 17.56
C ASP A 187 12.02 19.10 17.47
N GLU A 188 11.60 18.13 16.64
CA GLU A 188 10.20 17.75 16.47
C GLU A 188 9.82 16.52 17.31
N ILE A 189 10.78 15.83 17.92
CA ILE A 189 10.55 14.67 18.80
C ILE A 189 10.17 15.18 20.20
N VAL A 190 9.07 14.69 20.76
CA VAL A 190 8.60 15.09 22.09
C VAL A 190 9.47 14.44 23.16
N GLN A 191 10.06 15.26 24.04
CA GLN A 191 10.93 14.76 25.11
C GLN A 191 10.13 14.43 26.38
N PRO A 192 10.59 13.48 27.21
CA PRO A 192 9.88 13.09 28.43
C PRO A 192 9.63 14.23 29.44
N HIS A 193 10.46 15.27 29.41
CA HIS A 193 10.38 16.41 30.33
C HIS A 193 9.49 17.57 29.83
N ASP A 194 9.02 17.54 28.59
CA ASP A 194 8.15 18.59 28.01
C ASP A 194 6.74 18.62 28.64
N GLY A 195 6.41 17.68 29.53
CA GLY A 195 5.11 17.54 30.18
C GLY A 195 5.01 18.07 31.62
N ILE A 196 6.07 18.62 32.21
CA ILE A 196 5.99 19.22 33.55
C ILE A 196 5.84 20.74 33.39
N PRO A 197 4.65 21.34 33.62
CA PRO A 197 4.56 22.77 33.77
C PRO A 197 5.39 23.16 34.98
N GLN A 198 6.46 23.93 34.76
CA GLN A 198 7.16 24.61 35.85
C GLN A 198 6.17 25.63 36.43
N ARG A 199 5.58 25.26 37.56
CA ARG A 199 4.81 26.17 38.41
C ARG A 199 5.74 26.83 39.40
#